data_AF-A0A377DKK7-F1
#
_entry.id   AF-A0A377DKK7-F1
#
_cell.length_a   1.000
_cell.length_b   1.000
_cell.length_c   1.000
_cell.angle_alpha   90.00
_cell.angle_beta   90.00
_cell.angle_gamma   90.00
#
_symmetry.space_group_name_H-M   'P 1'
#
loop_
_entity.id
_entity.type
_entity.pdbx_description
1 polymer ?
#
loop_
_entity_poly.entity_id
_entity_poly.type
_entity_poly.pdbx_seq_one_letter_code
_entity_poly.pdbx_strand_id
1 'polypeptide(L)'
;MSKPFKLNSAFKPSGDQPEAIRRLEEGLEDGLAHQTLLGVTGSGKTFTIANVIADLQRPTMVLAPNKTLAAQLYGEMKEFFPENAVEYFVSYYDYYQPEAYVPSSDTFIEKDASVNEHIEQMRLSATKAMLERRDVVVVASVSAIYGLGDPDLYLKMMLHLTVGMIIDQRAILRRLAELQYARNDQAFQRGTFRVRGEVIDIFPAESDDIALRVELFDEEVERLSLFDPLTGQIVSTIPRFTIYPKTHYVTPRERIVQAMEEIKEELAARRKVLLENNKLLEEQRLTQRTQFDLEMMNELGYCSGIENYSALPLRSWTG
;
A
#
# COMPACT_ATOMS: atom_id res chain seq x y z
N MET A 1 11.44 20.27 -8.59
CA MET A 1 11.25 19.78 -9.97
C MET A 1 11.22 18.27 -9.90
N SER A 2 10.24 17.60 -10.49
CA SER A 2 10.19 16.12 -10.52
C SER A 2 11.37 15.58 -11.30
N LYS A 3 12.00 14.52 -10.82
CA LYS A 3 13.06 13.82 -11.54
C LYS A 3 12.48 13.28 -12.86
N PRO A 4 13.15 13.43 -14.02
CA PRO A 4 12.66 12.90 -15.28
C PRO A 4 12.95 11.40 -15.39
N PHE A 5 12.15 10.66 -16.17
CA PHE A 5 12.50 9.32 -16.61
C PHE A 5 13.80 9.35 -17.42
N LYS A 6 14.71 8.44 -17.10
CA LYS A 6 15.99 8.27 -17.77
C LYS A 6 16.12 6.82 -18.23
N LEU A 7 15.92 6.61 -19.53
CA LEU A 7 16.11 5.31 -20.13
C LEU A 7 17.60 4.97 -20.19
N ASN A 8 17.99 3.88 -19.54
CA ASN A 8 19.31 3.29 -19.58
C ASN A 8 19.27 2.05 -20.50
N SER A 9 19.97 2.11 -21.62
CA SER A 9 20.08 0.98 -22.55
C SER A 9 21.35 1.08 -23.39
N ALA A 10 22.00 -0.06 -23.63
CA ALA A 10 23.09 -0.15 -24.60
C ALA A 10 22.59 -0.22 -26.06
N PHE A 11 21.29 -0.43 -26.25
CA PHE A 11 20.65 -0.60 -27.55
C PHE A 11 19.89 0.66 -27.96
N LYS A 12 19.82 0.91 -29.27
CA LYS A 12 18.93 1.92 -29.85
C LYS A 12 17.72 1.24 -30.49
N PRO A 13 16.54 1.89 -30.54
CA PRO A 13 15.40 1.38 -31.30
C PRO A 13 15.82 0.97 -32.71
N SER A 14 15.42 -0.23 -33.14
CA SER A 14 15.80 -0.80 -34.44
C SER A 14 14.66 -1.60 -35.06
N GLY A 15 14.78 -1.93 -36.35
CA GLY A 15 13.68 -2.56 -37.10
C GLY A 15 12.44 -1.66 -37.12
N ASP A 16 11.28 -2.23 -36.78
CA ASP A 16 10.00 -1.51 -36.74
C ASP A 16 9.78 -0.69 -35.45
N GLN A 17 10.68 -0.78 -34.48
CA GLN A 17 10.52 -0.11 -33.19
C GLN A 17 10.43 1.43 -33.30
N PRO A 18 11.26 2.14 -34.10
CA PRO A 18 11.18 3.60 -34.19
C PRO A 18 9.81 4.09 -34.68
N GLU A 19 9.25 3.42 -35.70
CA GLU A 19 7.93 3.75 -36.23
C GLU A 19 6.82 3.42 -35.21
N ALA A 20 6.92 2.29 -34.52
CA ALA A 20 5.96 1.92 -33.48
C ALA A 20 5.96 2.93 -32.31
N ILE A 21 7.14 3.39 -31.87
CA ILE A 21 7.30 4.40 -30.81
C ILE A 21 6.61 5.70 -31.25
N ARG A 22 6.98 6.23 -32.43
CA ARG A 22 6.41 7.47 -32.97
C ARG A 22 4.88 7.43 -33.02
N ARG A 23 4.30 6.35 -33.54
CA ARG A 23 2.83 6.23 -33.68
C ARG A 23 2.12 6.17 -32.32
N LEU A 24 2.72 5.52 -31.32
CA LEU A 24 2.15 5.47 -29.97
C LEU A 24 2.20 6.85 -29.30
N GLU A 25 3.29 7.59 -29.49
CA GLU A 25 3.46 8.96 -29.00
C GLU A 25 2.46 9.92 -29.64
N GLU A 26 2.39 9.95 -30.97
CA GLU A 26 1.42 10.76 -31.73
C GLU A 26 -0.01 10.48 -31.24
N GLY A 27 -0.38 9.20 -31.10
CA GLY A 27 -1.71 8.84 -30.59
C GLY A 27 -1.97 9.30 -29.15
N LEU A 28 -0.96 9.34 -28.29
CA LEU A 28 -1.12 9.83 -26.91
C LEU A 28 -1.21 11.36 -26.86
N GLU A 29 -0.49 12.07 -27.73
CA GLU A 29 -0.56 13.53 -27.89
C GLU A 29 -1.90 13.98 -28.51
N ASP A 30 -2.44 13.20 -29.45
CA ASP A 30 -3.77 13.38 -30.05
C ASP A 30 -4.93 13.10 -29.06
N GLY A 31 -4.62 12.57 -27.88
CA GLY A 31 -5.60 12.28 -26.83
C GLY A 31 -6.37 10.97 -27.02
N LEU A 32 -5.84 10.01 -27.78
CA LEU A 32 -6.45 8.69 -27.93
C LEU A 32 -6.50 7.95 -26.59
N ALA A 33 -7.70 7.56 -26.18
CA ALA A 33 -7.91 6.78 -24.96
C ALA A 33 -7.42 5.32 -25.08
N HIS A 34 -7.41 4.77 -26.29
CA HIS A 34 -7.07 3.37 -26.55
C HIS A 34 -6.17 3.24 -27.77
N GLN A 35 -5.06 2.51 -27.59
CA GLN A 35 -4.13 2.16 -28.65
C GLN A 35 -3.70 0.70 -28.49
N THR A 36 -3.22 0.08 -29.57
CA THR A 36 -2.79 -1.33 -29.56
C THR A 36 -1.46 -1.47 -30.28
N LEU A 37 -0.44 -1.91 -29.55
CA LEU A 37 0.85 -2.32 -30.11
C LEU A 37 0.79 -3.79 -30.54
N LEU A 38 0.59 -4.04 -31.83
CA LEU A 38 0.62 -5.40 -32.38
C LEU A 38 2.08 -5.83 -32.63
N GLY A 39 2.75 -6.35 -31.60
CA GLY A 39 4.13 -6.81 -31.69
C GLY A 39 4.27 -8.34 -31.64
N VAL A 40 5.03 -8.92 -32.57
CA VAL A 40 5.38 -10.35 -32.56
C VAL A 40 6.22 -10.72 -31.34
N THR A 41 6.24 -12.00 -30.97
CA THR A 41 7.10 -12.47 -29.86
C THR A 41 8.57 -12.23 -30.18
N GLY A 42 9.33 -11.72 -29.20
CA GLY A 42 10.75 -11.41 -29.38
C GLY A 42 11.05 -10.06 -30.05
N SER A 43 10.04 -9.27 -30.45
CA SER A 43 10.26 -7.96 -31.09
C SER A 43 10.74 -6.84 -30.15
N GLY A 44 11.00 -7.13 -28.87
CA GLY A 44 11.40 -6.13 -27.87
C GLY A 44 10.27 -5.19 -27.44
N LYS A 45 9.04 -5.69 -27.27
CA LYS A 45 7.87 -4.88 -26.87
C LYS A 45 8.10 -4.05 -25.62
N THR A 46 8.73 -4.61 -24.59
CA THR A 46 9.03 -3.87 -23.36
C THR A 46 9.94 -2.67 -23.62
N PHE A 47 10.95 -2.84 -24.49
CA PHE A 47 11.85 -1.75 -24.86
C PHE A 47 11.13 -0.65 -25.66
N THR A 48 10.23 -1.01 -26.59
CA THR A 48 9.36 -0.04 -27.27
C THR A 48 8.56 0.80 -26.28
N ILE A 49 7.91 0.15 -25.30
CA ILE A 49 7.13 0.86 -24.27
C ILE A 49 8.03 1.69 -23.35
N ALA A 50 9.23 1.22 -23.01
CA ALA A 50 10.18 1.98 -22.21
C ALA A 50 10.62 3.28 -22.91
N ASN A 51 10.82 3.29 -24.23
CA ASN A 51 11.08 4.52 -24.98
C ASN A 51 9.89 5.48 -24.88
N VAL A 52 8.66 5.00 -25.15
CA VAL A 52 7.45 5.83 -25.03
C VAL A 52 7.28 6.45 -23.63
N ILE A 53 7.56 5.69 -22.56
CA ILE A 53 7.52 6.20 -21.18
C ILE A 53 8.59 7.30 -20.97
N ALA A 54 9.81 7.05 -21.45
CA ALA A 54 10.93 7.98 -21.35
C ALA A 54 10.71 9.27 -22.15
N ASP A 55 10.05 9.20 -23.30
CA ASP A 55 9.83 10.36 -24.15
C ASP A 55 8.66 11.21 -23.63
N LEU A 56 7.56 10.58 -23.20
CA LEU A 56 6.37 11.28 -22.73
C LEU A 56 6.41 11.74 -21.27
N GLN A 57 7.30 11.19 -20.45
CA GLN A 57 7.51 11.61 -19.06
C GLN A 57 6.25 11.50 -18.17
N ARG A 58 5.46 10.42 -18.33
CA ARG A 58 4.20 10.20 -17.60
C ARG A 58 4.30 9.02 -16.63
N PRO A 59 3.78 9.14 -15.39
CA PRO A 59 3.62 7.98 -14.50
C PRO A 59 2.82 6.89 -15.23
N THR A 60 3.31 5.66 -15.18
CA THR A 60 2.78 4.56 -15.99
C THR A 60 2.50 3.34 -15.13
N MET A 61 1.34 2.71 -15.35
CA MET A 61 1.00 1.43 -14.74
C MET A 61 1.01 0.34 -15.82
N VAL A 62 1.78 -0.73 -15.59
CA VAL A 62 1.87 -1.89 -16.47
C VAL A 62 1.11 -3.03 -15.82
N LEU A 63 -0.02 -3.42 -16.42
CA LEU A 63 -0.85 -4.51 -15.92
C LEU A 63 -0.44 -5.84 -16.57
N ALA A 64 -0.07 -6.81 -15.73
CA ALA A 64 0.27 -8.17 -16.13
C ALA A 64 -0.80 -9.17 -15.64
N PRO A 65 -1.12 -10.21 -16.43
CA PRO A 65 -2.17 -11.18 -16.09
C PRO A 65 -1.76 -12.17 -15.00
N ASN A 66 -0.47 -12.30 -14.69
CA ASN A 66 0.03 -13.22 -13.68
C ASN A 66 1.32 -12.68 -13.00
N LYS A 67 1.64 -13.24 -11.82
CA LYS A 67 2.81 -12.82 -11.03
C LYS A 67 4.15 -13.07 -11.75
N THR A 68 4.25 -14.12 -12.56
CA THR A 68 5.49 -14.46 -13.28
C THR A 68 5.85 -13.41 -14.32
N LEU A 69 4.91 -13.04 -15.18
CA LEU A 69 5.12 -11.98 -16.17
C LEU A 69 5.30 -10.62 -15.50
N ALA A 70 4.57 -10.35 -14.41
CA ALA A 70 4.75 -9.13 -13.63
C ALA A 70 6.18 -9.01 -13.10
N ALA A 71 6.74 -10.08 -12.54
CA ALA A 71 8.12 -10.09 -12.04
C ALA A 71 9.15 -9.90 -13.17
N GLN A 72 8.92 -10.52 -14.33
CA GLN A 72 9.78 -10.32 -15.52
C GLN A 72 9.77 -8.86 -15.97
N LEU A 73 8.59 -8.27 -16.16
CA LEU A 73 8.44 -6.88 -16.58
C LEU A 73 8.99 -5.91 -15.53
N TYR A 74 8.85 -6.21 -14.25
CA TYR A 74 9.45 -5.43 -13.17
C TYR A 74 10.98 -5.42 -13.27
N GLY A 75 11.60 -6.58 -13.49
CA GLY A 75 13.05 -6.71 -13.70
C GLY A 75 13.52 -5.93 -14.92
N GLU A 76 12.87 -6.12 -16.06
CA GLU A 76 13.20 -5.39 -17.31
C GLU A 76 13.05 -3.87 -17.12
N MET A 77 11.96 -3.40 -16.49
CA MET A 77 11.76 -1.97 -16.24
C MET A 77 12.79 -1.41 -15.24
N LYS A 78 13.21 -2.17 -14.23
CA LYS A 78 14.29 -1.77 -13.31
C LYS A 78 15.62 -1.60 -14.03
N GLU A 79 15.95 -2.48 -14.97
CA GLU A 79 17.16 -2.37 -15.80
C GLU A 79 17.10 -1.15 -16.73
N PHE A 80 15.93 -0.88 -17.33
CA PHE A 80 15.71 0.28 -18.19
C PHE A 80 15.66 1.61 -17.43
N PHE A 81 15.19 1.63 -16.17
CA PHE A 81 15.03 2.86 -15.39
C PHE A 81 15.68 2.74 -13.99
N PRO A 82 17.00 2.52 -13.90
CA PRO A 82 17.68 2.28 -12.62
C PRO A 82 17.69 3.53 -11.72
N GLU A 83 17.49 4.71 -12.30
CA GLU A 83 17.43 5.98 -11.57
C GLU A 83 16.01 6.41 -11.17
N ASN A 84 14.97 5.73 -11.66
CA ASN A 84 13.56 6.12 -11.42
C ASN A 84 12.85 5.13 -10.51
N ALA A 85 11.63 5.48 -10.07
CA ALA A 85 10.84 4.65 -9.18
C ALA A 85 10.12 3.56 -10.00
N VAL A 86 10.77 2.40 -10.16
CA VAL A 86 10.11 1.20 -10.67
C VAL A 86 9.62 0.38 -9.50
N GLU A 87 8.33 0.14 -9.45
CA GLU A 87 7.61 -0.40 -8.28
C GLU A 87 6.81 -1.65 -8.65
N TYR A 88 6.56 -2.51 -7.66
CA TYR A 88 5.91 -3.80 -7.86
C TYR A 88 4.64 -3.90 -7.02
N PHE A 89 3.51 -4.18 -7.65
CA PHE A 89 2.20 -4.18 -6.99
C PHE A 89 1.36 -5.42 -7.36
N VAL A 90 1.58 -6.50 -6.62
CA VAL A 90 0.82 -7.76 -6.76
C VAL A 90 0.20 -8.17 -5.43
N SER A 91 -0.62 -9.22 -5.42
CA SER A 91 -1.10 -9.79 -4.17
C SER A 91 0.07 -10.20 -3.27
N TYR A 92 0.06 -9.68 -2.04
CA TYR A 92 1.04 -10.00 -0.99
C TYR A 92 0.76 -11.34 -0.31
N TYR A 93 -0.30 -12.05 -0.70
CA TYR A 93 -0.54 -13.39 -0.19
C TYR A 93 0.28 -14.42 -0.98
N ASP A 94 1.07 -15.22 -0.27
CA ASP A 94 1.70 -16.43 -0.80
C ASP A 94 0.67 -17.57 -0.87
N TYR A 95 -0.21 -17.63 0.13
CA TYR A 95 -1.38 -18.50 0.17
C TYR A 95 -2.59 -17.68 0.61
N TYR A 96 -3.74 -17.92 -0.04
CA TYR A 96 -5.00 -17.27 0.32
C TYR A 96 -6.18 -18.22 0.10
N GLN A 97 -6.89 -18.49 1.18
CA GLN A 97 -8.18 -19.16 1.19
C GLN A 97 -9.24 -18.15 1.65
N PRO A 98 -10.23 -17.82 0.80
CA PRO A 98 -11.32 -16.95 1.20
C PRO A 98 -12.21 -17.63 2.23
N GLU A 99 -12.85 -16.83 3.07
CA GLU A 99 -13.96 -17.28 3.88
C GLU A 99 -15.11 -17.71 2.96
N ALA A 100 -15.65 -18.90 3.18
CA ALA A 100 -16.73 -19.42 2.36
C ALA A 100 -17.65 -20.33 3.16
N TYR A 101 -18.91 -20.40 2.76
CA TYR A 101 -19.87 -21.35 3.28
C TYR A 101 -20.39 -22.22 2.13
N VAL A 102 -20.30 -23.54 2.28
CA VAL A 102 -20.73 -24.53 1.29
C VAL A 102 -22.06 -25.12 1.74
N PRO A 103 -23.21 -24.71 1.15
CA PRO A 103 -24.53 -25.10 1.65
C PRO A 103 -24.82 -26.59 1.50
N SER A 104 -24.26 -27.24 0.47
CA SER A 104 -24.50 -28.66 0.19
C SER A 104 -23.92 -29.59 1.25
N SER A 105 -22.89 -29.16 1.97
CA SER A 105 -22.21 -29.93 3.02
C SER A 105 -22.29 -29.27 4.40
N ASP A 106 -23.06 -28.17 4.55
CA ASP A 106 -23.12 -27.33 5.77
C ASP A 106 -21.72 -27.07 6.35
N THR A 107 -20.77 -26.75 5.47
CA THR A 107 -19.36 -26.57 5.85
C THR A 107 -18.99 -25.10 5.76
N PHE A 108 -18.53 -24.57 6.89
CA PHE A 108 -17.88 -23.27 6.94
C PHE A 108 -16.37 -23.45 6.75
N ILE A 109 -15.83 -22.71 5.80
CA ILE A 109 -14.40 -22.68 5.48
C ILE A 109 -13.88 -21.34 6.01
N GLU A 110 -13.05 -21.42 7.04
CA GLU A 110 -12.42 -20.23 7.61
C GLU A 110 -11.44 -19.60 6.61
N LYS A 111 -11.31 -18.27 6.71
CA LYS A 111 -10.25 -17.54 6.03
C LYS A 111 -8.91 -18.01 6.57
N ASP A 112 -8.03 -18.43 5.68
CA ASP A 112 -6.65 -18.74 6.01
C ASP A 112 -5.74 -18.11 4.96
N ALA A 113 -4.67 -17.46 5.42
CA ALA A 113 -3.80 -16.72 4.51
C ALA A 113 -2.39 -16.59 5.09
N SER A 114 -1.41 -16.64 4.18
CA SER A 114 0.00 -16.38 4.50
C SER A 114 0.44 -15.13 3.75
N VAL A 115 0.90 -14.13 4.51
CA VAL A 115 1.37 -12.84 4.01
C VAL A 115 2.87 -12.90 3.76
N ASN A 116 3.28 -12.41 2.59
CA ASN A 116 4.65 -12.16 2.23
C ASN A 116 5.01 -10.71 2.58
N GLU A 117 5.75 -10.51 3.67
CA GLU A 117 6.13 -9.20 4.18
C GLU A 117 6.92 -8.36 3.16
N HIS A 118 7.74 -9.01 2.32
CA HIS A 118 8.51 -8.31 1.30
C HIS A 118 7.59 -7.76 0.21
N ILE A 119 6.62 -8.53 -0.27
CA ILE A 119 5.64 -8.04 -1.25
C ILE A 119 4.73 -6.96 -0.64
N GLU A 120 4.34 -7.09 0.63
CA GLU A 120 3.59 -6.04 1.33
C GLU A 120 4.37 -4.72 1.34
N GLN A 121 5.66 -4.77 1.68
CA GLN A 121 6.50 -3.59 1.59
C GLN A 121 6.57 -3.02 0.17
N MET A 122 6.80 -3.86 -0.85
CA MET A 122 6.86 -3.37 -2.24
C MET A 122 5.57 -2.65 -2.65
N ARG A 123 4.41 -3.09 -2.15
CA ARG A 123 3.13 -2.41 -2.38
C ARG A 123 3.05 -1.06 -1.68
N LEU A 124 3.52 -0.97 -0.43
CA LEU A 124 3.58 0.30 0.29
C LEU A 124 4.52 1.28 -0.42
N SER A 125 5.69 0.79 -0.88
CA SER A 125 6.64 1.55 -1.70
C SER A 125 5.98 2.08 -2.97
N ALA A 126 5.23 1.23 -3.69
CA ALA A 126 4.51 1.62 -4.89
C ALA A 126 3.53 2.76 -4.65
N THR A 127 2.72 2.67 -3.59
CA THR A 127 1.76 3.72 -3.24
C THR A 127 2.45 5.01 -2.81
N LYS A 128 3.53 4.93 -2.04
CA LYS A 128 4.33 6.11 -1.67
C LYS A 128 4.94 6.77 -2.89
N ALA A 129 5.58 6.01 -3.77
CA ALA A 129 6.21 6.52 -4.97
C ALA A 129 5.22 7.29 -5.84
N MET A 130 4.02 6.74 -6.05
CA MET A 130 2.93 7.39 -6.80
C MET A 130 2.47 8.72 -6.18
N LEU A 131 2.58 8.88 -4.86
CA LEU A 131 2.21 10.11 -4.14
C LEU A 131 3.34 11.15 -4.17
N GLU A 132 4.60 10.73 -4.07
CA GLU A 132 5.75 11.63 -3.91
C GLU A 132 6.40 12.03 -5.25
N ARG A 133 6.24 11.23 -6.31
CA ARG A 133 7.03 11.33 -7.54
C ARG A 133 6.18 11.20 -8.79
N ARG A 134 6.68 11.75 -9.90
CA ARG A 134 6.08 11.58 -11.24
C ARG A 134 6.81 10.56 -12.12
N ASP A 135 8.06 10.27 -11.81
CA ASP A 135 8.88 9.28 -12.52
C ASP A 135 8.67 7.87 -11.96
N VAL A 136 7.41 7.41 -12.00
CA VAL A 136 6.99 6.13 -11.43
C VAL A 136 6.46 5.18 -12.50
N VAL A 137 7.01 3.97 -12.56
CA VAL A 137 6.45 2.84 -13.29
C VAL A 137 6.01 1.78 -12.29
N VAL A 138 4.71 1.52 -12.20
CA VAL A 138 4.17 0.46 -11.34
C VAL A 138 3.85 -0.76 -12.19
N VAL A 139 4.55 -1.86 -11.98
CA VAL A 139 4.21 -3.15 -12.57
C VAL A 139 3.28 -3.90 -11.63
N ALA A 140 2.05 -4.12 -12.07
CA ALA A 140 0.97 -4.63 -11.22
C ALA A 140 0.24 -5.82 -11.82
N SER A 141 -0.34 -6.65 -10.95
CA SER A 141 -1.33 -7.66 -11.36
C SER A 141 -2.75 -7.11 -11.28
N VAL A 142 -3.76 -7.97 -11.46
CA VAL A 142 -5.17 -7.67 -11.13
C VAL A 142 -5.36 -7.17 -9.70
N SER A 143 -4.37 -7.30 -8.80
CA SER A 143 -4.44 -6.67 -7.49
C SER A 143 -4.64 -5.15 -7.55
N ALA A 144 -4.28 -4.47 -8.64
CA ALA A 144 -4.47 -3.03 -8.81
C ALA A 144 -5.94 -2.59 -8.88
N ILE A 145 -6.87 -3.51 -9.14
CA ILE A 145 -8.31 -3.22 -9.17
C ILE A 145 -9.04 -3.60 -7.87
N TYR A 146 -8.32 -4.16 -6.88
CA TYR A 146 -8.88 -4.44 -5.56
C TYR A 146 -8.84 -3.20 -4.68
N GLY A 147 -9.83 -3.10 -3.77
CA GLY A 147 -9.97 -1.95 -2.88
C GLY A 147 -8.76 -1.76 -1.98
N LEU A 148 -8.24 -0.54 -1.97
CA LEU A 148 -7.33 -0.02 -0.94
C LEU A 148 -8.12 0.91 -0.02
N GLY A 149 -7.53 1.30 1.11
CA GLY A 149 -8.10 2.34 1.96
C GLY A 149 -8.20 3.68 1.22
N ASP A 150 -9.05 4.54 1.76
CA ASP A 150 -9.27 5.90 1.27
C ASP A 150 -7.94 6.68 1.22
N PRO A 151 -7.51 7.18 0.05
CA PRO A 151 -6.22 7.86 -0.09
C PRO A 151 -6.14 9.12 0.77
N ASP A 152 -7.25 9.84 0.98
CA ASP A 152 -7.26 11.04 1.81
C ASP A 152 -7.07 10.70 3.28
N LEU A 153 -7.64 9.59 3.75
CA LEU A 153 -7.37 9.07 5.10
C LEU A 153 -5.92 8.64 5.24
N TYR A 154 -5.40 7.89 4.27
CA TYR A 154 -4.03 7.41 4.29
C TYR A 154 -3.04 8.58 4.39
N LEU A 155 -3.28 9.65 3.62
CA LEU A 155 -2.48 10.87 3.67
C LEU A 155 -2.62 11.62 5.00
N LYS A 156 -3.83 11.72 5.56
CA LYS A 156 -4.06 12.36 6.87
C LYS A 156 -3.41 11.61 8.04
N MET A 157 -3.15 10.31 7.87
CA MET A 157 -2.52 9.48 8.89
C MET A 157 -1.00 9.62 8.94
N MET A 158 -0.36 10.17 7.90
CA MET A 158 1.10 10.32 7.86
C MET A 158 1.65 11.06 9.10
N LEU A 159 2.88 10.72 9.49
CA LEU A 159 3.65 11.44 10.49
C LEU A 159 4.77 12.20 9.79
N HIS A 160 4.69 13.53 9.81
CA HIS A 160 5.73 14.40 9.31
C HIS A 160 6.65 14.82 10.45
N LEU A 161 7.96 14.64 10.26
CA LEU A 161 8.99 15.12 11.18
C LEU A 161 9.90 16.08 10.43
N THR A 162 10.25 17.19 11.07
CA THR A 162 11.19 18.19 10.54
C THR A 162 12.13 18.60 11.66
N VAL A 163 13.41 18.83 11.34
CA VAL A 163 14.38 19.36 12.30
C VAL A 163 13.89 20.72 12.82
N GLY A 164 13.92 20.93 14.13
CA GLY A 164 13.36 22.10 14.82
C GLY A 164 11.87 22.01 15.14
N MET A 165 11.21 20.89 14.83
CA MET A 165 9.81 20.67 15.21
C MET A 165 9.71 20.47 16.72
N ILE A 166 8.84 21.26 17.37
CA ILE A 166 8.48 21.07 18.77
C ILE A 166 7.47 19.94 18.88
N ILE A 167 7.91 18.79 19.39
CA ILE A 167 7.11 17.60 19.60
C ILE A 167 7.75 16.72 20.68
N ASP A 168 6.95 16.30 21.66
CA ASP A 168 7.44 15.41 22.70
C ASP A 168 7.55 13.96 22.20
N GLN A 169 8.42 13.18 22.85
CA GLN A 169 8.65 11.78 22.51
C GLN A 169 7.35 10.96 22.52
N ARG A 170 6.48 11.13 23.52
CA ARG A 170 5.26 10.33 23.69
C ARG A 170 4.25 10.60 22.57
N ALA A 171 4.19 11.82 22.05
CA ALA A 171 3.37 12.19 20.90
C ALA A 171 3.83 11.42 19.65
N ILE A 172 5.14 11.34 19.40
CA ILE A 172 5.70 10.53 18.30
C ILE A 172 5.32 9.06 18.48
N LEU A 173 5.51 8.48 19.67
CA LEU A 173 5.20 7.06 19.91
C LEU A 173 3.71 6.75 19.74
N ARG A 174 2.83 7.64 20.22
CA ARG A 174 1.38 7.49 20.04
C ARG A 174 1.02 7.51 18.56
N ARG A 175 1.60 8.45 17.81
CA ARG A 175 1.35 8.55 16.37
C ARG A 175 1.86 7.33 15.61
N LEU A 176 3.02 6.79 15.98
CA LEU A 176 3.52 5.54 15.40
C LEU A 176 2.59 4.35 15.68
N ALA A 177 2.03 4.27 16.89
CA ALA A 177 1.03 3.26 17.22
C ALA A 177 -0.26 3.41 16.40
N GLU A 178 -0.74 4.64 16.19
CA GLU A 178 -1.86 4.95 15.28
C GLU A 178 -1.57 4.55 13.82
N LEU A 179 -0.30 4.65 13.41
CA LEU A 179 0.20 4.16 12.12
C LEU A 179 0.40 2.63 12.06
N GLN A 180 0.02 1.92 13.13
CA GLN A 180 0.18 0.47 13.33
C GLN A 180 1.63 -0.03 13.39
N TYR A 181 2.57 0.84 13.77
CA TYR A 181 3.93 0.39 14.07
C TYR A 181 3.98 -0.24 15.46
N ALA A 182 4.75 -1.32 15.59
CA ALA A 182 4.95 -2.00 16.87
C ALA A 182 6.26 -1.55 17.52
N ARG A 183 6.25 -1.36 18.84
CA ARG A 183 7.49 -1.17 19.59
C ARG A 183 8.22 -2.51 19.71
N ASN A 184 9.47 -2.58 19.26
CA ASN A 184 10.30 -3.76 19.42
C ASN A 184 11.78 -3.39 19.66
N ASP A 185 12.18 -3.37 20.93
CA ASP A 185 13.54 -3.00 21.33
C ASP A 185 14.58 -4.11 21.05
N GLN A 186 14.13 -5.36 20.85
CA GLN A 186 14.99 -6.53 20.63
C GLN A 186 15.20 -6.84 19.15
N ALA A 187 14.12 -6.95 18.38
CA ALA A 187 14.16 -7.26 16.95
C ALA A 187 13.68 -6.04 16.14
N PHE A 188 14.65 -5.28 15.61
CA PHE A 188 14.37 -4.10 14.81
C PHE A 188 14.12 -4.48 13.36
N GLN A 189 12.86 -4.51 12.96
CA GLN A 189 12.37 -4.95 11.65
C GLN A 189 11.42 -3.90 11.05
N ARG A 190 11.05 -4.04 9.78
CA ARG A 190 10.14 -3.10 9.10
C ARG A 190 8.81 -3.00 9.83
N GLY A 191 8.25 -1.80 9.89
CA GLY A 191 7.00 -1.55 10.62
C GLY A 191 7.17 -1.59 12.14
N THR A 192 8.40 -1.47 12.65
CA THR A 192 8.68 -1.37 14.08
C THR A 192 9.46 -0.11 14.43
N PHE A 193 9.43 0.25 15.71
CA PHE A 193 10.28 1.29 16.28
C PHE A 193 10.87 0.84 17.62
N ARG A 194 11.97 1.46 18.02
CA ARG A 194 12.63 1.25 19.33
C ARG A 194 13.06 2.58 19.93
N VAL A 195 13.19 2.60 21.26
CA VAL A 195 13.49 3.84 21.99
C VAL A 195 14.69 3.63 22.90
N ARG A 196 15.67 4.54 22.81
CA ARG A 196 16.90 4.53 23.61
C ARG A 196 17.20 5.94 24.12
N GLY A 197 16.71 6.28 25.31
CA GLY A 197 16.79 7.65 25.83
C GLY A 197 15.99 8.60 24.94
N GLU A 198 16.64 9.63 24.42
CA GLU A 198 16.05 10.62 23.51
C GLU A 198 16.14 10.22 22.02
N VAL A 199 16.60 9.01 21.73
CA VAL A 199 16.72 8.49 20.37
C VAL A 199 15.58 7.53 20.06
N ILE A 200 14.85 7.82 18.99
CA ILE A 200 13.81 6.95 18.44
C ILE A 200 14.31 6.44 17.08
N ASP A 201 14.53 5.13 16.98
CA ASP A 201 14.80 4.49 15.69
C ASP A 201 13.48 3.92 15.17
N ILE A 202 13.12 4.25 13.94
CA ILE A 202 11.90 3.84 13.24
C ILE A 202 12.32 3.15 11.96
N PHE A 203 11.81 1.95 11.69
CA PHE A 203 12.03 1.28 10.41
C PHE A 203 10.73 1.39 9.58
N PRO A 204 10.65 2.34 8.63
CA PRO A 204 9.44 2.56 7.84
C PRO A 204 9.01 1.28 7.11
N ALA A 205 7.70 1.00 7.12
CA ALA A 205 7.16 -0.23 6.55
C ALA A 205 7.34 -0.30 5.02
N GLU A 206 7.40 0.85 4.36
CA GLU A 206 7.60 0.97 2.93
C GLU A 206 9.08 1.02 2.51
N SER A 207 10.00 1.16 3.46
CA SER A 207 11.44 1.25 3.17
C SER A 207 12.02 -0.12 2.87
N ASP A 208 12.99 -0.18 1.95
CA ASP A 208 13.70 -1.42 1.63
C ASP A 208 14.82 -1.69 2.65
N ASP A 209 15.74 -0.75 2.82
CA ASP A 209 16.98 -0.98 3.55
C ASP A 209 17.37 0.17 4.46
N ILE A 210 16.56 1.24 4.53
CA ILE A 210 16.86 2.44 5.31
C ILE A 210 15.90 2.60 6.47
N ALA A 211 16.44 2.79 7.66
CA ALA A 211 15.72 3.22 8.85
C ALA A 211 15.94 4.71 9.12
N LEU A 212 15.00 5.31 9.85
CA LEU A 212 15.07 6.69 10.33
C LEU A 212 15.48 6.68 11.80
N ARG A 213 16.48 7.48 12.14
CA ARG A 213 16.81 7.87 13.51
C ARG A 213 16.35 9.29 13.76
N VAL A 214 15.56 9.46 14.80
CA VAL A 214 15.08 10.73 15.34
C VAL A 214 15.79 10.97 16.66
N GLU A 215 16.59 12.03 16.74
CA GLU A 215 17.24 12.47 17.97
C GLU A 215 16.49 13.69 18.47
N LEU A 216 16.00 13.61 19.71
CA LEU A 216 15.32 14.69 20.40
C LEU A 216 16.26 15.39 21.37
N PHE A 217 16.06 16.68 21.56
CA PHE A 217 16.62 17.46 22.65
C PHE A 217 15.48 18.18 23.36
N ASP A 218 15.18 17.77 24.59
CA ASP A 218 13.96 18.14 25.31
C ASP A 218 12.68 17.82 24.50
N GLU A 219 11.98 18.85 24.00
CA GLU A 219 10.76 18.71 23.20
C GLU A 219 10.98 19.11 21.73
N GLU A 220 12.22 19.08 21.24
CA GLU A 220 12.57 19.50 19.88
C GLU A 220 13.27 18.38 19.10
N VAL A 221 12.90 18.20 17.83
CA VAL A 221 13.65 17.33 16.90
C VAL A 221 14.97 17.99 16.55
N GLU A 222 16.05 17.56 17.20
CA GLU A 222 17.40 18.08 16.97
C GLU A 222 17.97 17.56 15.65
N ARG A 223 17.77 16.26 15.35
CA ARG A 223 18.38 15.64 14.17
C ARG A 223 17.56 14.48 13.62
N LEU A 224 17.51 14.42 12.29
CA LEU A 224 16.99 13.28 11.54
C LEU A 224 18.12 12.66 10.69
N SER A 225 18.36 11.36 10.89
CA SER A 225 19.40 10.62 10.18
C SER A 225 18.83 9.35 9.55
N LEU A 226 19.14 9.12 8.28
CA LEU A 226 18.90 7.84 7.61
C LEU A 226 20.09 6.92 7.88
N PHE A 227 19.82 5.67 8.25
CA PHE A 227 20.86 4.70 8.57
C PHE A 227 20.48 3.29 8.13
N ASP A 228 21.49 2.44 7.92
CA ASP A 228 21.31 1.02 7.65
C ASP A 228 20.94 0.28 8.96
N PRO A 229 19.77 -0.38 9.05
CA PRO A 229 19.29 -1.04 10.26
C PRO A 229 20.13 -2.27 10.67
N LEU A 230 20.87 -2.88 9.74
CA LEU A 230 21.73 -4.04 9.98
C LEU A 230 23.10 -3.62 10.53
N THR A 231 23.73 -2.61 9.90
CA THR A 231 25.09 -2.18 10.27
C THR A 231 25.11 -1.02 11.27
N GLY A 232 24.03 -0.25 11.37
CA GLY A 232 23.96 0.98 12.15
C GLY A 232 24.65 2.17 11.50
N GLN A 233 25.20 2.02 10.29
CA GLN A 233 25.92 3.08 9.60
C GLN A 233 24.96 4.19 9.16
N ILE A 234 25.27 5.43 9.52
CA ILE A 234 24.53 6.60 9.04
C ILE A 234 24.85 6.82 7.57
N VAL A 235 23.79 6.83 6.75
CA VAL A 235 23.85 7.08 5.31
C VAL A 235 23.83 8.58 5.02
N SER A 236 22.89 9.30 5.64
CA SER A 236 22.77 10.74 5.44
C SER A 236 21.93 11.41 6.53
N THR A 237 22.17 12.69 6.79
CA THR A 237 21.28 13.54 7.58
C THR A 237 20.30 14.28 6.68
N ILE A 238 19.04 14.40 7.10
CA ILE A 238 17.98 15.01 6.30
C ILE A 238 17.21 16.07 7.11
N PRO A 239 16.67 17.12 6.49
CA PRO A 239 15.94 18.17 7.21
C PRO A 239 14.52 17.75 7.60
N ARG A 240 13.92 16.80 6.87
CA ARG A 240 12.54 16.33 7.09
C ARG A 240 12.37 14.90 6.61
N PHE A 241 11.45 14.17 7.23
CA PHE A 241 11.04 12.83 6.82
C PHE A 241 9.54 12.63 7.06
N THR A 242 8.90 11.86 6.18
CA THR A 242 7.50 11.46 6.33
C THR A 242 7.43 9.95 6.56
N ILE A 243 6.83 9.55 7.68
CA ILE A 243 6.54 8.15 7.98
C ILE A 243 5.12 7.84 7.51
N TYR A 244 5.01 6.81 6.67
CA TYR A 244 3.75 6.33 6.13
C TYR A 244 3.14 5.22 7.01
N PRO A 245 1.81 5.04 7.00
CA PRO A 245 1.16 3.92 7.69
C PRO A 245 1.70 2.56 7.26
N LYS A 246 1.77 1.62 8.21
CA LYS A 246 2.21 0.24 7.97
C LYS A 246 1.25 -0.54 7.04
N THR A 247 0.00 -0.11 6.93
CA THR A 247 -1.02 -0.78 6.11
C THR A 247 -1.81 0.23 5.27
N HIS A 248 -2.33 -0.22 4.12
CA HIS A 248 -3.24 0.56 3.30
C HIS A 248 -4.64 0.74 3.92
N TYR A 249 -4.99 0.01 4.97
CA TYR A 249 -6.32 0.01 5.59
C TYR A 249 -6.38 0.78 6.92
N VAL A 250 -5.40 1.66 7.17
CA VAL A 250 -5.38 2.45 8.39
C VAL A 250 -6.58 3.38 8.45
N THR A 251 -7.28 3.40 9.59
CA THR A 251 -8.47 4.23 9.79
C THR A 251 -8.36 4.99 11.11
N PRO A 252 -8.66 6.30 11.16
CA PRO A 252 -8.68 7.07 12.40
C PRO A 252 -9.69 6.50 13.41
N ARG A 253 -9.35 6.55 14.71
CA ARG A 253 -10.20 6.01 15.79
C ARG A 253 -11.62 6.59 15.78
N GLU A 254 -11.76 7.89 15.52
CA GLU A 254 -13.07 8.56 15.44
C GLU A 254 -13.97 7.92 14.38
N ARG A 255 -13.41 7.56 13.22
CA ARG A 255 -14.16 6.93 12.12
C ARG A 255 -14.50 5.48 12.44
N ILE A 256 -13.65 4.76 13.18
CA ILE A 256 -13.95 3.41 13.68
C ILE A 256 -15.17 3.47 14.63
N VAL A 257 -15.18 4.40 15.58
CA VAL A 257 -16.30 4.56 16.53
C VAL A 257 -17.61 4.90 15.81
N GLN A 258 -17.57 5.77 14.81
CA GLN A 258 -18.74 6.08 13.98
C GLN A 258 -19.23 4.83 13.21
N ALA A 259 -18.32 4.12 12.54
CA ALA A 259 -18.67 2.90 11.80
C ALA A 259 -19.26 1.81 12.71
N MET A 260 -18.79 1.70 13.95
CA MET A 260 -19.34 0.75 14.92
C MET A 260 -20.83 1.01 15.23
N GLU A 261 -21.26 2.27 15.29
CA GLU A 261 -22.68 2.60 15.49
C GLU A 261 -23.50 2.24 14.25
N GLU A 262 -23.01 2.54 13.05
CA GLU A 262 -23.66 2.15 11.79
C GLU A 262 -23.79 0.62 11.65
N ILE A 263 -22.76 -0.14 12.05
CA ILE A 263 -22.79 -1.61 12.06
C ILE A 263 -23.86 -2.13 13.02
N LYS A 264 -24.01 -1.52 14.20
CA LYS A 264 -25.04 -1.91 15.17
C LYS A 264 -26.45 -1.67 14.61
N GLU A 265 -26.65 -0.56 13.91
CA GLU A 265 -27.92 -0.24 13.25
C GLU A 265 -28.24 -1.24 12.13
N GLU A 266 -27.28 -1.52 11.23
CA GLU A 266 -27.47 -2.50 10.15
C GLU A 266 -27.71 -3.92 10.71
N LEU A 267 -26.97 -4.30 11.76
CA LEU A 267 -27.19 -5.56 12.46
C LEU A 267 -28.61 -5.65 13.01
N ALA A 268 -29.10 -4.61 13.72
CA ALA A 268 -30.46 -4.60 14.27
C ALA A 268 -31.53 -4.75 13.17
N ALA A 269 -31.38 -4.03 12.05
CA ALA A 269 -32.28 -4.14 10.91
C ALA A 269 -32.23 -5.54 10.28
N ARG A 270 -31.04 -6.11 10.08
CA ARG A 270 -30.86 -7.43 9.46
C ARG A 270 -31.39 -8.56 10.34
N ARG A 271 -31.21 -8.46 11.66
CA ARG A 271 -31.76 -9.40 12.64
C ARG A 271 -33.28 -9.47 12.54
N LYS A 272 -33.96 -8.32 12.47
CA LYS A 272 -35.43 -8.27 12.30
C LYS A 272 -35.89 -9.04 11.05
N VAL A 273 -35.23 -8.82 9.91
CA VAL A 273 -35.54 -9.53 8.65
C VAL A 273 -35.34 -11.04 8.81
N LEU A 274 -34.26 -11.51 9.44
CA LEU A 274 -34.00 -12.94 9.62
C LEU A 274 -35.04 -13.59 10.53
N LEU A 275 -35.42 -12.95 11.64
CA LEU A 275 -36.44 -13.44 12.57
C LEU A 275 -37.83 -13.50 11.92
N GLU A 276 -38.23 -12.46 11.17
CA GLU A 276 -39.50 -12.44 10.42
C GLU A 276 -39.59 -13.57 9.37
N ASN A 277 -38.44 -14.02 8.86
CA ASN A 277 -38.34 -15.13 7.91
C ASN A 277 -38.07 -16.50 8.58
N ASN A 278 -38.18 -16.61 9.92
CA ASN A 278 -37.89 -17.82 10.70
C ASN A 278 -36.47 -18.38 10.50
N LYS A 279 -35.49 -17.54 10.13
CA LYS A 279 -34.07 -17.89 9.97
C LYS A 279 -33.31 -17.73 11.28
N LEU A 280 -33.69 -18.55 12.27
CA LEU A 280 -33.21 -18.41 13.65
C LEU A 280 -31.71 -18.70 13.80
N LEU A 281 -31.19 -19.71 13.08
CA LEU A 281 -29.78 -20.09 13.15
C LEU A 281 -28.88 -19.05 12.49
N GLU A 282 -29.28 -18.52 11.34
CA GLU A 282 -28.55 -17.47 10.64
C GLU A 282 -28.52 -16.17 11.43
N GLU A 283 -29.62 -15.83 12.10
CA GLU A 283 -29.67 -14.65 12.98
C GLU A 283 -28.69 -14.80 14.16
N GLN A 284 -28.67 -15.97 14.80
CA GLN A 284 -27.76 -16.25 15.90
C GLN A 284 -26.30 -16.19 15.45
N ARG A 285 -25.96 -16.84 14.33
CA ARG A 285 -24.60 -16.83 13.75
C ARG A 285 -24.13 -15.40 13.42
N LEU A 286 -24.98 -14.62 12.73
CA LEU A 286 -24.67 -13.24 12.36
C LEU A 286 -24.42 -12.36 13.60
N THR A 287 -25.30 -12.48 14.60
CA THR A 287 -25.24 -11.65 15.82
C THR A 287 -23.99 -11.94 16.62
N GLN A 288 -23.69 -13.22 16.86
CA GLN A 288 -22.51 -13.63 17.63
C GLN A 288 -21.22 -13.15 16.97
N ARG A 289 -21.07 -13.36 15.65
CA ARG A 289 -19.88 -12.95 14.92
C ARG A 289 -19.71 -11.42 14.93
N THR A 290 -20.77 -10.69 14.60
CA THR A 290 -20.72 -9.22 14.51
C THR A 290 -20.45 -8.57 15.87
N GLN A 291 -21.02 -9.10 16.95
CA GLN A 291 -20.76 -8.58 18.30
C GLN A 291 -19.31 -8.79 18.74
N PHE A 292 -18.76 -9.98 18.49
CA PHE A 292 -17.35 -10.26 18.74
C PHE A 292 -16.45 -9.30 17.94
N ASP A 293 -16.73 -9.10 16.66
CA ASP A 293 -15.94 -8.20 15.82
C ASP A 293 -16.02 -6.73 16.31
N LEU A 294 -17.19 -6.28 16.77
CA LEU A 294 -17.37 -4.96 17.38
C LEU A 294 -16.59 -4.78 18.70
N GLU A 295 -16.54 -5.83 19.54
CA GLU A 295 -15.73 -5.82 20.76
C GLU A 295 -14.24 -5.68 20.42
N MET A 296 -13.76 -6.46 19.45
CA MET A 296 -12.37 -6.40 18.97
C MET A 296 -12.02 -5.03 18.38
N MET A 297 -12.91 -4.43 17.57
CA MET A 297 -12.73 -3.07 17.06
C MET A 297 -12.63 -2.03 18.18
N ASN A 298 -13.42 -2.18 19.24
CA ASN A 298 -13.42 -1.25 20.38
C ASN A 298 -12.12 -1.33 21.19
N GLU A 299 -11.64 -2.55 21.46
CA GLU A 299 -10.48 -2.80 22.30
C GLU A 299 -9.15 -2.58 21.56
N LEU A 300 -9.03 -3.11 20.34
CA LEU A 300 -7.78 -3.16 19.59
C LEU A 300 -7.74 -2.17 18.42
N GLY A 301 -8.86 -1.58 18.03
CA GLY A 301 -8.96 -0.73 16.84
C GLY A 301 -9.01 -1.49 15.52
N TYR A 302 -9.07 -2.84 15.55
CA TYR A 302 -9.26 -3.69 14.38
C TYR A 302 -9.86 -5.05 14.75
N CYS A 303 -10.37 -5.80 13.78
CA CYS A 303 -10.82 -7.19 13.94
C CYS A 303 -10.32 -8.06 12.78
N SER A 304 -10.47 -9.38 12.89
CA SER A 304 -10.22 -10.30 11.77
C SER A 304 -11.32 -10.16 10.73
N GLY A 305 -10.95 -10.07 9.45
CA GLY A 305 -11.93 -9.84 8.38
C GLY A 305 -12.47 -8.40 8.37
N ILE A 306 -11.71 -7.42 8.88
CA ILE A 306 -12.12 -6.01 8.90
C ILE A 306 -12.51 -5.49 7.51
N GLU A 307 -11.96 -6.09 6.45
CA GLU A 307 -12.31 -5.76 5.07
C GLU A 307 -13.80 -5.96 4.74
N ASN A 308 -14.52 -6.82 5.47
CA ASN A 308 -15.96 -7.04 5.30
C ASN A 308 -16.79 -5.82 5.73
N TYR A 309 -16.22 -4.91 6.53
CA TYR A 309 -16.87 -3.69 7.01
C TYR A 309 -16.49 -2.46 6.17
N SER A 310 -15.62 -2.61 5.16
CA SER A 310 -15.04 -1.51 4.38
C SER A 310 -16.05 -0.66 3.60
N ALA A 311 -17.25 -1.19 3.33
CA ALA A 311 -18.26 -0.54 2.50
C ALA A 311 -19.22 0.39 3.29
N LEU A 312 -19.26 0.27 4.61
CA LEU A 312 -20.13 1.10 5.44
C LEU A 312 -19.82 2.61 5.34
N PRO A 313 -18.53 3.05 5.29
CA PRO A 313 -18.21 4.45 5.08
C PRO A 313 -18.57 5.01 3.68
N LEU A 314 -19.01 4.17 2.73
CA LEU A 314 -19.32 4.56 1.35
C LEU A 314 -20.83 4.66 1.07
N ARG A 315 -21.70 4.22 1.99
CA ARG A 315 -23.16 4.23 1.76
C ARG A 315 -23.83 5.60 1.95
N SER A 316 -23.11 6.65 2.36
CA SER A 316 -23.66 8.01 2.48
C SER A 316 -23.67 8.82 1.18
N TRP A 317 -23.29 8.24 0.03
CA TRP A 317 -23.13 8.98 -1.24
C TRP A 317 -23.95 8.47 -2.44
N THR A 318 -24.80 7.46 -2.27
CA THR A 318 -25.74 7.05 -3.34
C THR A 318 -27.11 6.70 -2.76
N GLY A 319 -28.02 7.67 -2.76
CA GLY A 319 -29.44 7.49 -2.45
C GLY A 319 -30.02 8.65 -1.64
#